data_AF-A0A1I0QNY0-F1
#
_entry.id   AF-A0A1I0QNY0-F1
#
_cell.length_a   1.000
_cell.length_b   1.000
_cell.length_c   1.000
_cell.angle_alpha   90.00
_cell.angle_beta   90.00
_cell.angle_gamma   90.00
#
_symmetry.space_group_name_H-M   'P 1'
#
loop_
_entity.id
_entity.type
_entity.pdbx_description
1 polymer ?
#
loop_
_entity_poly.entity_id
_entity_poly.type
_entity_poly.pdbx_seq_one_letter_code
_entity_poly.pdbx_strand_id
1 'polypeptide(L)'
;MSLTNERIQQRLTEKFGDVLTGFEEPFGLLTLTAQKDYNLKVMQFLFDDEELRFRFLTDITAVHYPERKNEELAVVYHLHNLQDNIRLRLKVFAPVAQPDVFTATKLYESANWMERETYDFFGINFVGHPNLIRVLNVDEMTYFPMRKEFPLEDSMRIDKDDEMFGRGGNV
;
A
#
# COMPACT_ATOMS: atom_id res chain seq x y z
N MET A 1 -6.94 -11.90 -28.41
CA MET A 1 -6.16 -12.85 -27.61
C MET A 1 -6.40 -12.48 -26.16
N SER A 2 -6.72 -13.45 -25.30
CA SER A 2 -6.83 -13.20 -23.86
C SER A 2 -5.47 -12.74 -23.32
N LEU A 3 -5.44 -11.63 -22.60
CA LEU A 3 -4.23 -11.18 -21.89
C LEU A 3 -3.76 -12.30 -20.93
N THR A 4 -2.46 -12.49 -20.76
CA THR A 4 -1.89 -13.50 -19.85
C THR A 4 -0.88 -12.86 -18.90
N ASN A 5 -0.64 -13.48 -17.74
CA ASN A 5 0.35 -13.00 -16.77
C ASN A 5 1.76 -12.91 -17.38
N GLU A 6 2.15 -13.92 -18.18
CA GLU A 6 3.41 -13.92 -18.93
C GLU A 6 3.51 -12.73 -19.89
N ARG A 7 2.42 -12.41 -20.60
CA ARG A 7 2.38 -11.27 -21.52
C ARG A 7 2.51 -9.94 -20.78
N ILE A 8 1.83 -9.80 -19.63
CA ILE A 8 1.93 -8.61 -18.78
C ILE A 8 3.37 -8.43 -18.28
N GLN A 9 3.98 -9.51 -17.77
CA GLN A 9 5.37 -9.50 -17.33
C GLN A 9 6.32 -9.11 -18.46
N GLN A 10 6.16 -9.69 -19.66
CA GLN A 10 6.97 -9.33 -20.82
C GLN A 10 6.89 -7.82 -21.14
N ARG A 11 5.68 -7.26 -21.22
CA ARG A 11 5.46 -5.84 -21.53
C ARG A 11 6.08 -4.92 -20.48
N LEU A 12 5.98 -5.31 -19.21
CA LEU A 12 6.58 -4.58 -18.09
C LEU A 12 8.10 -4.61 -18.14
N THR A 13 8.71 -5.77 -18.40
CA THR A 13 10.16 -5.91 -18.53
C THR A 13 10.71 -5.19 -19.76
N GLU A 14 9.99 -5.21 -20.90
CA GLU A 14 10.38 -4.47 -22.11
C GLU A 14 10.48 -2.95 -21.87
N LYS A 15 9.59 -2.39 -21.03
CA LYS A 15 9.54 -0.94 -20.78
C LYS A 15 10.40 -0.48 -19.62
N PHE A 16 10.45 -1.26 -18.54
CA PHE A 16 11.08 -0.84 -17.27
C PHE A 16 12.35 -1.62 -16.92
N GLY A 17 12.67 -2.71 -17.63
CA GLY A 17 13.87 -3.51 -17.40
C GLY A 17 14.02 -3.91 -15.93
N ASP A 18 15.21 -3.67 -15.38
CA ASP A 18 15.61 -4.07 -14.02
C ASP A 18 14.98 -3.22 -12.90
N VAL A 19 14.17 -2.21 -13.23
CA VAL A 19 13.43 -1.41 -12.23
C VAL A 19 12.34 -2.24 -11.54
N LEU A 20 11.86 -3.28 -12.21
CA LEU A 20 10.84 -4.19 -11.70
C LEU A 20 11.50 -5.51 -11.28
N THR A 21 11.21 -5.93 -10.06
CA THR A 21 11.79 -7.13 -9.45
C THR A 21 10.71 -7.99 -8.81
N GLY A 22 11.07 -9.19 -8.37
CA GLY A 22 10.19 -10.04 -7.57
C GLY A 22 8.89 -10.43 -8.28
N PHE A 23 8.99 -10.78 -9.57
CA PHE A 23 7.87 -11.38 -10.30
C PHE A 23 7.55 -12.76 -9.72
N GLU A 24 6.39 -12.85 -9.09
CA GLU A 24 5.89 -14.05 -8.45
C GLU A 24 4.41 -14.23 -8.82
N GLU A 25 3.94 -15.47 -8.90
CA GLU A 25 2.54 -15.77 -9.19
C GLU A 25 1.90 -16.65 -8.10
N PRO A 26 1.82 -16.17 -6.85
CA PRO A 26 1.15 -16.91 -5.79
C PRO A 26 -0.34 -17.04 -6.13
N PHE A 27 -0.81 -18.30 -6.20
CA PHE A 27 -2.23 -18.63 -6.44
C PHE A 27 -2.82 -18.02 -7.72
N GLY A 28 -2.01 -17.84 -8.78
CA GLY A 28 -2.46 -17.29 -10.07
C GLY A 28 -2.56 -15.77 -10.11
N LEU A 29 -2.09 -15.07 -9.07
CA LEU A 29 -2.08 -13.61 -9.02
C LEU A 29 -0.67 -13.07 -9.25
N LEU A 30 -0.44 -12.49 -10.43
CA LEU A 30 0.83 -11.85 -10.76
C LEU A 30 1.14 -10.75 -9.76
N THR A 31 2.25 -10.90 -9.06
CA THR A 31 2.79 -9.98 -8.08
C THR A 31 4.15 -9.51 -8.55
N LEU A 32 4.38 -8.21 -8.49
CA LEU A 32 5.67 -7.62 -8.80
C LEU A 32 6.03 -6.53 -7.79
N THR A 33 7.32 -6.24 -7.70
CA THR A 33 7.87 -5.18 -6.85
C THR A 33 8.45 -4.10 -7.74
N ALA A 34 8.08 -2.85 -7.49
CA ALA A 34 8.69 -1.70 -8.13
C ALA A 34 9.48 -0.88 -7.11
N GLN A 35 10.57 -0.26 -7.59
CA GLN A 35 11.25 0.78 -6.83
C GLN A 35 10.29 1.94 -6.54
N LYS A 36 10.41 2.55 -5.35
CA LYS A 36 9.48 3.60 -4.90
C LYS A 36 9.36 4.77 -5.87
N ASP A 37 10.47 5.16 -6.50
CA ASP A 37 10.52 6.32 -7.39
C ASP A 37 9.83 6.08 -8.74
N TYR A 38 9.50 4.81 -9.04
CA TYR A 38 8.87 4.39 -10.29
C TYR A 38 7.43 3.94 -10.13
N ASN A 39 6.88 3.91 -8.90
CA ASN A 39 5.53 3.41 -8.64
C ASN A 39 4.47 4.07 -9.55
N LEU A 40 4.47 5.41 -9.63
CA LEU A 40 3.51 6.15 -10.44
C LEU A 40 3.72 5.93 -11.94
N LYS A 41 4.98 5.84 -12.38
CA LYS A 41 5.30 5.57 -13.81
C LYS A 41 4.82 4.19 -14.25
N VAL A 42 4.98 3.20 -13.38
CA VAL A 42 4.53 1.82 -13.62
C VAL A 42 2.99 1.78 -13.66
N MET A 43 2.32 2.38 -12.69
CA MET A 43 0.85 2.47 -12.67
C MET A 43 0.31 3.22 -13.90
N GLN A 44 0.92 4.34 -14.28
CA GLN A 44 0.54 5.09 -15.49
C GLN A 44 0.64 4.22 -16.74
N PHE A 45 1.73 3.45 -16.89
CA PHE A 45 1.85 2.55 -18.02
C PHE A 45 0.79 1.44 -18.02
N LEU A 46 0.55 0.82 -16.87
CA LEU A 46 -0.49 -0.20 -16.72
C LEU A 46 -1.89 0.35 -17.06
N PHE A 47 -2.13 1.63 -16.78
CA PHE A 47 -3.38 2.33 -17.05
C PHE A 47 -3.56 2.72 -18.53
N ASP A 48 -2.54 3.36 -19.11
CA ASP A 48 -2.59 3.95 -20.46
C ASP A 48 -2.46 2.92 -21.58
N ASP A 49 -1.74 1.82 -21.33
CA ASP A 49 -1.48 0.83 -22.35
C ASP A 49 -2.78 0.15 -22.78
N GLU A 50 -3.10 0.27 -24.06
CA GLU A 50 -4.34 -0.25 -24.64
C GLU A 50 -4.39 -1.78 -24.64
N GLU A 51 -3.29 -2.51 -24.45
CA GLU A 51 -3.30 -3.97 -24.26
C GLU A 51 -3.56 -4.32 -22.77
N LEU A 52 -2.96 -3.59 -21.83
CA LEU A 52 -2.97 -3.91 -20.40
C LEU A 52 -4.18 -3.40 -19.64
N ARG A 53 -4.62 -2.15 -19.89
CA ARG A 53 -5.88 -1.55 -19.40
C ARG A 53 -6.22 -1.78 -17.92
N PHE A 54 -5.26 -1.66 -17.02
CA PHE A 54 -5.50 -1.73 -15.56
C PHE A 54 -6.12 -0.42 -15.05
N ARG A 55 -7.35 -0.15 -15.46
CA ARG A 55 -8.08 1.10 -15.19
C ARG A 55 -8.89 1.06 -13.90
N PHE A 56 -8.92 -0.09 -13.21
CA PHE A 56 -9.60 -0.24 -11.93
C PHE A 56 -8.60 -0.51 -10.81
N LEU A 57 -8.61 0.37 -9.80
CA LEU A 57 -7.89 0.20 -8.55
C LEU A 57 -8.83 -0.45 -7.54
N THR A 58 -8.53 -1.69 -7.17
CA THR A 58 -9.33 -2.48 -6.24
C THR A 58 -9.08 -2.06 -4.80
N ASP A 59 -7.80 -1.90 -4.43
CA ASP A 59 -7.39 -1.63 -3.06
C ASP A 59 -5.96 -1.04 -3.00
N ILE A 60 -5.70 -0.24 -1.96
CA ILE A 60 -4.37 0.19 -1.54
C ILE A 60 -4.27 -0.09 -0.05
N THR A 61 -3.24 -0.83 0.32
CA THR A 61 -2.94 -1.11 1.72
C THR A 61 -1.43 -1.07 1.96
N ALA A 62 -1.01 -1.21 3.21
CA ALA A 62 0.40 -1.37 3.53
C ALA A 62 0.64 -2.50 4.54
N VAL A 63 1.89 -2.95 4.62
CA VAL A 63 2.35 -3.98 5.56
C VAL A 63 3.66 -3.52 6.17
N HIS A 64 3.78 -3.66 7.50
CA HIS A 64 5.02 -3.36 8.23
C HIS A 64 5.83 -4.64 8.48
N TYR A 65 7.06 -4.66 7.98
CA TYR A 65 8.11 -5.67 8.14
C TYR A 65 9.32 -5.07 8.90
N PRO A 66 9.26 -4.96 10.25
CA PRO A 66 10.34 -4.34 11.05
C PRO A 66 11.73 -4.96 10.83
N GLU A 67 11.77 -6.23 10.43
CA GLU A 67 12.99 -6.97 10.17
C GLU A 67 13.70 -6.60 8.84
N ARG A 68 12.99 -5.94 7.92
CA ARG A 68 13.50 -5.59 6.59
C ARG A 68 14.06 -4.18 6.57
N LYS A 69 15.34 -4.03 6.95
CA LYS A 69 16.01 -2.72 6.99
C LYS A 69 15.94 -1.99 5.65
N ASN A 70 15.53 -0.73 5.70
CA ASN A 70 15.28 0.17 4.55
C ASN A 70 14.10 -0.21 3.64
N GLU A 71 13.37 -1.29 3.97
CA GLU A 71 12.21 -1.80 3.24
C GLU A 71 11.11 -2.20 4.22
N GLU A 72 11.00 -1.46 5.33
CA GLU A 72 10.13 -1.84 6.45
C GLU A 72 8.66 -1.70 6.08
N LEU A 73 8.30 -0.71 5.25
CA LEU A 73 6.91 -0.48 4.86
C LEU A 73 6.69 -0.90 3.41
N ALA A 74 5.79 -1.86 3.20
CA ALA A 74 5.39 -2.33 1.88
C ALA A 74 4.01 -1.79 1.54
N VAL A 75 3.92 -0.82 0.63
CA VAL A 75 2.65 -0.38 0.04
C VAL A 75 2.25 -1.37 -1.05
N VAL A 76 1.01 -1.86 -1.00
CA VAL A 76 0.47 -2.85 -1.90
C VAL A 76 -0.70 -2.25 -2.66
N TYR A 77 -0.59 -2.20 -3.98
CA TYR A 77 -1.65 -1.80 -4.89
C TYR A 77 -2.26 -3.03 -5.54
N HIS A 78 -3.58 -3.15 -5.45
CA HIS A 78 -4.34 -4.17 -6.16
C HIS A 78 -5.00 -3.56 -7.38
N LEU A 79 -4.50 -3.92 -8.56
CA LEU A 79 -4.97 -3.41 -9.85
C LEU A 79 -5.78 -4.48 -10.58
N HIS A 80 -6.79 -4.06 -11.33
CA HIS A 80 -7.65 -4.95 -12.10
C HIS A 80 -7.89 -4.39 -13.51
N ASN A 81 -7.62 -5.21 -14.51
CA ASN A 81 -8.18 -5.06 -15.84
C ASN A 81 -9.54 -5.78 -15.88
N LEU A 82 -10.62 -4.99 -15.89
CA LEU A 82 -11.99 -5.51 -15.89
C LEU A 82 -12.40 -6.16 -17.22
N GLN A 83 -11.76 -5.81 -18.34
CA GLN A 83 -12.11 -6.34 -19.66
C GLN A 83 -11.62 -7.78 -19.85
N ASP A 84 -10.36 -8.04 -19.50
CA ASP A 84 -9.76 -9.38 -19.55
C ASP A 84 -9.95 -10.16 -18.24
N ASN A 85 -10.50 -9.50 -17.22
CA ASN A 85 -10.69 -10.02 -15.87
C ASN A 85 -9.38 -10.53 -15.21
N ILE A 86 -8.31 -9.75 -15.34
CA ILE A 86 -6.99 -10.08 -14.78
C ILE A 86 -6.62 -9.11 -13.67
N ARG A 87 -6.10 -9.65 -12.58
CA ARG A 87 -5.65 -8.89 -11.43
C ARG A 87 -4.13 -8.90 -11.35
N LEU A 88 -3.58 -7.81 -10.84
CA LEU A 88 -2.16 -7.62 -10.64
C LEU A 88 -1.93 -6.99 -9.26
N ARG A 89 -0.88 -7.44 -8.58
CA ARG A 89 -0.44 -6.90 -7.30
C ARG A 89 0.90 -6.20 -7.47
N LEU A 90 0.92 -4.90 -7.24
CA LEU A 90 2.15 -4.10 -7.26
C LEU A 90 2.57 -3.80 -5.82
N LYS A 91 3.79 -4.19 -5.46
CA LYS A 91 4.39 -3.88 -4.16
C LYS A 91 5.43 -2.78 -4.33
N VAL A 92 5.47 -1.86 -3.38
CA VAL A 92 6.46 -0.79 -3.30
C VAL A 92 6.98 -0.74 -1.88
N PHE A 93 8.29 -0.88 -1.70
CA PHE A 93 8.90 -0.81 -0.39
C PHE A 93 9.46 0.59 -0.12
N ALA A 94 9.25 1.07 1.10
CA ALA A 94 9.76 2.35 1.58
C ALA A 94 10.29 2.19 3.01
N PRO A 95 11.35 2.94 3.37
CA PRO A 95 11.88 2.92 4.72
C PRO A 95 10.96 3.67 5.69
N VAL A 96 10.86 3.24 6.95
CA VAL A 96 10.12 3.99 7.99
C VAL A 96 10.68 5.41 8.17
N ALA A 97 11.99 5.60 7.98
CA ALA A 97 12.65 6.90 8.11
C ALA A 97 12.28 7.89 6.98
N GLN A 98 11.90 7.38 5.80
CA GLN A 98 11.48 8.19 4.66
C GLN A 98 10.36 7.46 3.89
N PRO A 99 9.13 7.44 4.44
CA PRO A 99 8.03 6.63 3.94
C PRO A 99 7.31 7.32 2.76
N ASP A 100 8.07 7.99 1.89
CA ASP A 100 7.56 8.79 0.79
C ASP A 100 7.27 7.91 -0.43
N VAL A 101 6.04 7.98 -0.92
CA VAL A 101 5.55 7.25 -2.12
C VAL A 101 4.72 8.20 -2.97
N PHE A 102 4.83 8.18 -4.29
CA PHE A 102 4.03 9.09 -5.12
C PHE A 102 2.55 8.68 -5.14
N THR A 103 1.64 9.66 -5.00
CA THR A 103 0.19 9.44 -5.05
C THR A 103 -0.27 8.90 -6.40
N ALA A 104 -1.27 8.01 -6.37
CA ALA A 104 -2.00 7.50 -7.52
C ALA A 104 -3.35 8.23 -7.75
N THR A 105 -3.70 9.22 -6.94
CA THR A 105 -4.99 9.94 -7.01
C THR A 105 -5.33 10.56 -8.36
N LYS A 106 -4.32 10.99 -9.14
CA LYS A 106 -4.52 11.52 -10.49
C LYS A 106 -4.85 10.44 -11.52
N LEU A 107 -4.43 9.20 -11.26
CA LEU A 107 -4.73 8.05 -12.11
C LEU A 107 -6.06 7.41 -11.71
N TYR A 108 -6.26 7.23 -10.41
CA TYR A 108 -7.42 6.58 -9.83
C TYR A 108 -8.02 7.51 -8.77
N GLU A 109 -9.19 8.09 -9.05
CA GLU A 109 -9.88 8.96 -8.08
C GLU A 109 -10.20 8.20 -6.77
N SER A 110 -10.44 6.89 -6.86
CA SER A 110 -10.68 6.01 -5.70
C SER A 110 -9.48 5.93 -4.75
N ALA A 111 -8.26 6.21 -5.23
CA ALA A 111 -7.05 6.17 -4.39
C ALA A 111 -7.10 7.21 -3.26
N ASN A 112 -7.88 8.28 -3.38
CA ASN A 112 -7.91 9.36 -2.39
C ASN A 112 -8.20 8.84 -0.97
N TRP A 113 -9.22 8.01 -0.82
CA TRP A 113 -9.61 7.48 0.48
C TRP A 113 -8.65 6.38 0.95
N MET A 114 -8.21 5.50 0.06
CA MET A 114 -7.34 4.37 0.40
C MET A 114 -5.92 4.84 0.79
N GLU A 115 -5.41 5.90 0.13
CA GLU A 115 -4.13 6.51 0.49
C GLU A 115 -4.20 7.21 1.85
N ARG A 116 -5.32 7.87 2.16
CA ARG A 116 -5.56 8.45 3.49
C ARG A 116 -5.64 7.39 4.58
N GLU A 117 -6.34 6.29 4.35
CA GLU A 117 -6.38 5.15 5.28
C GLU A 117 -4.98 4.57 5.51
N THR A 118 -4.22 4.37 4.43
CA THR A 118 -2.86 3.84 4.50
C THR A 118 -1.92 4.79 5.24
N TYR A 119 -2.06 6.10 5.05
CA TYR A 119 -1.37 7.12 5.86
C TYR A 119 -1.75 7.04 7.33
N ASP A 120 -3.04 6.97 7.63
CA ASP A 120 -3.56 6.96 9.00
C ASP A 120 -3.04 5.76 9.81
N PHE A 121 -2.97 4.58 9.19
CA PHE A 121 -2.55 3.34 9.87
C PHE A 121 -1.05 3.05 9.83
N PHE A 122 -0.36 3.42 8.77
CA PHE A 122 1.05 3.04 8.54
C PHE A 122 1.98 4.23 8.37
N GLY A 123 1.47 5.46 8.26
CA GLY A 123 2.28 6.68 8.13
C GLY A 123 3.02 6.79 6.81
N ILE A 124 2.46 6.23 5.73
CA ILE A 124 2.98 6.41 4.38
C ILE A 124 2.67 7.83 3.91
N ASN A 125 3.70 8.58 3.55
CA ASN A 125 3.55 9.92 3.02
C ASN A 125 3.33 9.87 1.50
N PHE A 126 2.08 10.03 1.07
CA PHE A 126 1.73 10.06 -0.35
C PHE A 126 2.02 11.44 -0.97
N VAL A 127 3.17 11.56 -1.62
CA VAL A 127 3.66 12.81 -2.20
C VAL A 127 2.75 13.24 -3.36
N GLY A 128 2.20 14.45 -3.25
CA GLY A 128 1.30 15.05 -4.23
C GLY A 128 -0.18 14.77 -4.01
N HIS A 129 -0.55 14.05 -2.95
CA HIS A 129 -1.95 13.79 -2.61
C HIS A 129 -2.68 15.11 -2.25
N PRO A 130 -3.92 15.35 -2.75
CA PRO A 130 -4.58 16.64 -2.63
C PRO A 130 -5.02 16.99 -1.20
N ASN A 131 -5.31 16.00 -0.35
CA ASN A 131 -5.74 16.21 1.02
C ASN A 131 -5.33 15.03 1.92
N LEU A 132 -4.03 14.90 2.21
CA LEU A 132 -3.51 13.78 3.01
C LEU A 132 -3.63 14.08 4.50
N ILE A 133 -4.76 13.65 5.08
CA ILE A 133 -5.07 13.77 6.50
C ILE A 133 -5.63 12.44 7.01
N ARG A 134 -5.60 12.24 8.34
CA ARG A 134 -6.24 11.08 8.99
C ARG A 134 -7.71 10.99 8.61
N VAL A 135 -8.26 9.78 8.67
CA VAL A 135 -9.63 9.53 8.19
C VAL A 135 -10.42 8.59 9.10
N LEU A 136 -9.75 7.69 9.81
CA LEU A 136 -10.37 6.73 10.72
C LEU A 136 -10.02 7.01 12.18
N ASN A 137 -8.79 7.45 12.47
CA ASN A 137 -8.35 7.74 13.83
C ASN A 137 -8.50 9.24 14.18
N VAL A 138 -8.33 9.53 15.48
CA VAL A 138 -8.36 10.91 16.00
C VAL A 138 -7.19 11.73 15.45
N ASP A 139 -7.43 13.01 15.19
CA ASP A 139 -6.47 13.90 14.52
C ASP A 139 -5.20 14.14 15.36
N GLU A 140 -5.31 14.08 16.68
CA GLU A 140 -4.22 14.30 17.63
C GLU A 140 -3.26 13.12 17.74
N MET A 141 -3.60 11.98 17.14
CA MET A 141 -2.80 10.76 17.23
C MET A 141 -1.42 10.97 16.61
N THR A 142 -0.36 10.70 17.38
CA THR A 142 1.04 10.86 16.94
C THR A 142 1.69 9.55 16.49
N TYR A 143 0.95 8.44 16.50
CA TYR A 143 1.44 7.11 16.17
C TYR A 143 0.61 6.44 15.06
N PHE A 144 1.04 5.26 14.61
CA PHE A 144 0.50 4.56 13.45
C PHE A 144 0.09 3.13 13.86
N PRO A 145 -1.18 2.88 14.22
CA PRO A 145 -1.60 1.68 14.96
C PRO A 145 -1.22 0.34 14.34
N MET A 146 -1.17 0.24 13.01
CA MET A 146 -0.90 -1.04 12.33
C MET A 146 0.60 -1.32 12.16
N ARG A 147 1.48 -0.44 12.66
CA ARG A 147 2.91 -0.74 12.76
C ARG A 147 3.14 -1.65 13.96
N LYS A 148 3.80 -2.78 13.72
CA LYS A 148 4.18 -3.79 14.73
C LYS A 148 5.04 -3.28 15.91
N GLU A 149 5.49 -2.02 15.88
CA GLU A 149 6.20 -1.39 17.00
C GLU A 149 5.25 -0.93 18.11
N PHE A 150 3.96 -0.76 17.82
CA PHE A 150 2.95 -0.34 18.78
C PHE A 150 2.23 -1.54 19.42
N PRO A 151 1.98 -1.51 20.73
CA PRO A 151 1.17 -2.52 21.41
C PRO A 151 -0.29 -2.45 20.97
N LEU A 152 -1.01 -3.56 21.16
CA LEU A 152 -2.45 -3.64 20.87
C LEU A 152 -3.28 -2.68 21.74
N GLU A 153 -2.92 -2.55 23.02
CA GLU A 153 -3.57 -1.64 23.93
C GLU A 153 -2.79 -0.33 24.03
N ASP A 154 -3.48 0.78 23.77
CA ASP A 154 -2.93 2.10 24.00
C ASP A 154 -2.74 2.32 25.50
N SER A 155 -1.50 2.54 25.91
CA SER A 155 -1.15 2.81 27.31
C SER A 155 -1.63 4.19 27.79
N MET A 156 -2.03 5.07 26.88
CA MET A 156 -2.55 6.42 27.19
C MET A 156 -4.07 6.46 27.28
N ARG A 157 -4.74 5.32 27.14
CA ARG A 157 -6.20 5.22 27.13
C ARG A 157 -6.76 5.29 28.57
N ILE A 158 -7.34 6.44 28.94
CA ILE A 158 -7.83 6.72 30.31
C ILE A 158 -9.28 6.24 30.53
N ASP A 159 -10.07 5.96 29.48
CA ASP A 159 -11.44 5.44 29.62
C ASP A 159 -11.50 3.97 30.08
N LYS A 160 -10.36 3.27 30.04
CA LYS A 160 -10.19 1.99 30.73
C LYS A 160 -9.69 2.25 32.15
N ASP A 161 -10.63 2.55 33.04
CA ASP A 161 -10.35 2.42 34.47
C ASP A 161 -10.23 0.93 34.80
N ASP A 162 -9.01 0.46 35.09
CA ASP A 162 -8.72 -0.93 35.42
C ASP A 162 -9.51 -1.42 36.66
N GLU A 163 -10.00 -0.51 37.51
CA GLU A 163 -10.95 -0.84 38.59
C GLU A 163 -12.29 -1.35 38.03
N MET A 164 -12.77 -0.75 36.94
CA MET A 164 -14.05 -1.10 36.30
C MET A 164 -14.00 -2.44 35.54
N PHE A 165 -12.79 -2.97 35.29
CA PHE A 165 -12.56 -4.26 34.65
C PHE A 165 -12.01 -5.33 35.61
N GLY A 166 -11.99 -5.05 36.92
CA GLY A 166 -11.55 -6.01 37.95
C GLY A 166 -10.05 -6.34 37.90
N ARG A 167 -9.25 -5.51 37.23
CA ARG A 167 -7.79 -5.63 37.12
C ARG A 167 -7.06 -4.78 38.17
N GLY A 168 -7.75 -3.88 38.86
CA GLY A 168 -7.25 -3.02 39.94
C GLY A 168 -7.06 -3.72 41.31
N GLY A 169 -6.64 -4.98 41.34
CA GLY A 169 -6.35 -5.70 42.59
C GLY A 169 -4.85 -5.76 42.85
N ASN A 170 -4.37 -5.01 43.85
CA ASN A 170 -3.04 -5.25 44.45
C ASN A 170 -2.99 -6.71 44.95
N VAL A 171 -1.99 -7.47 44.48
CA VAL A 171 -1.49 -8.66 45.19
C VAL A 171 -0.38 -8.22 46.13
#